data_AF-A0A1U7DJP5-F1
#
_entry.id   AF-A0A1U7DJP5-F1
#
_cell.length_a   1.000
_cell.length_b   1.000
_cell.length_c   1.000
_cell.angle_alpha   90.00
_cell.angle_beta   90.00
_cell.angle_gamma   90.00
#
_symmetry.space_group_name_H-M   'P 1'
#
loop_
_entity.id
_entity.type
_entity.pdbx_description
1 polymer ?
#
loop_
_entity_poly.entity_id
_entity_poly.type
_entity_poly.pdbx_seq_one_letter_code
_entity_poly.pdbx_strand_id
1 'polypeptide(L)' 'MEIEMRILMTGLTLLIGSYGAPALAAVAPIGSFVSAGPVYHGGGLNREGCHNDRKRGTYHCHRKPGTTRR' A
#
# COMPACT_ATOMS: atom_id res chain seq x y z
N MET A 1 -24.38 -52.44 30.54
CA MET A 1 -23.66 -52.23 29.26
C MET A 1 -23.81 -50.82 28.70
N GLU A 2 -24.86 -50.09 29.04
CA GLU A 2 -25.09 -48.69 28.62
C GLU A 2 -24.09 -47.68 29.25
N ILE A 3 -23.64 -47.89 30.48
CA ILE A 3 -22.78 -46.93 31.22
C ILE A 3 -21.35 -46.89 30.63
N GLU A 4 -20.77 -48.06 30.35
CA GLU A 4 -19.43 -48.17 29.76
C GLU A 4 -19.36 -47.51 28.37
N MET A 5 -20.40 -47.68 27.54
CA MET A 5 -20.46 -47.07 26.22
C MET A 5 -20.65 -45.55 26.29
N ARG A 6 -21.34 -45.04 27.33
CA ARG A 6 -21.46 -43.60 27.58
C ARG A 6 -20.14 -42.97 28.00
N ILE A 7 -19.32 -43.65 28.80
CA ILE A 7 -17.98 -43.18 29.22
C ILE A 7 -17.02 -43.15 28.01
N LEU A 8 -17.08 -44.16 27.13
CA LEU A 8 -16.26 -44.19 25.92
C LEU A 8 -16.60 -43.03 24.96
N MET A 9 -17.88 -42.74 24.76
CA MET A 9 -18.33 -41.72 23.81
C MET A 9 -18.13 -40.27 24.32
N THR A 10 -18.21 -40.03 25.64
CA THR A 10 -17.81 -38.72 26.22
C THR A 10 -16.30 -38.54 26.30
N GLY A 11 -15.53 -39.60 26.53
CA GLY A 11 -14.07 -39.54 26.50
C GLY A 11 -13.52 -39.27 25.09
N LEU A 12 -14.12 -39.88 24.07
CA LEU A 12 -13.71 -39.68 22.67
C LEU A 12 -14.02 -38.26 22.19
N THR A 13 -15.19 -37.70 22.52
CA THR A 13 -15.56 -36.32 22.11
C THR A 13 -14.65 -35.24 22.71
N LEU A 14 -14.06 -35.46 23.89
CA LEU A 14 -13.08 -34.54 24.48
C LEU A 14 -11.69 -34.60 23.80
N LEU A 15 -11.32 -35.73 23.18
CA LEU A 15 -10.02 -35.91 22.49
C LEU A 15 -9.99 -35.33 21.08
N ILE A 16 -11.14 -35.27 20.38
CA ILE A 16 -11.25 -34.72 19.01
C ILE A 16 -11.54 -33.21 18.99
N GLY A 17 -12.01 -32.62 20.10
CA GLY A 17 -12.39 -31.20 20.18
C GLY A 17 -11.23 -30.19 20.26
N SER A 18 -9.98 -30.64 20.35
CA SER A 18 -8.80 -29.77 20.54
C SER A 18 -8.08 -29.38 19.23
N TYR A 19 -8.44 -29.97 18.09
CA TYR A 19 -7.81 -29.66 16.80
C TYR A 19 -8.58 -28.64 15.95
N GLY A 20 -9.63 -28.02 16.51
CA GLY A 20 -10.54 -27.12 15.81
C GLY A 20 -10.33 -25.64 16.16
N ALA A 21 -9.21 -25.04 15.74
CA ALA A 21 -9.13 -23.60 15.55
C ALA A 21 -7.99 -23.27 14.57
N PRO A 22 -8.23 -23.19 13.25
CA PRO A 22 -7.32 -22.43 12.42
C PRO A 22 -7.38 -20.99 12.92
N ALA A 23 -6.24 -20.48 13.37
CA ALA A 23 -6.04 -19.10 13.78
C ALA A 23 -6.27 -18.16 12.59
N LEU A 24 -7.54 -17.89 12.29
CA LEU A 24 -7.99 -16.84 11.40
C LEU A 24 -7.94 -15.52 12.16
N ALA A 25 -6.76 -14.91 12.16
CA ALA A 25 -6.63 -13.48 12.33
C ALA A 25 -5.48 -12.98 11.43
N ALA A 26 -5.61 -13.25 10.13
CA ALA A 26 -4.92 -12.47 9.13
C ALA A 26 -5.47 -11.04 9.21
N VAL A 27 -4.82 -10.19 10.00
CA VAL A 27 -5.05 -8.75 9.99
C VAL A 27 -4.62 -8.26 8.61
N ALA A 28 -5.59 -8.09 7.72
CA ALA A 28 -5.36 -7.43 6.45
C ALA A 28 -4.82 -6.03 6.75
N PRO A 29 -3.64 -5.64 6.21
CA PRO A 29 -3.19 -4.26 6.35
C PRO A 29 -4.22 -3.40 5.62
N ILE A 30 -4.97 -2.61 6.39
CA ILE A 30 -5.83 -1.56 5.86
C ILE A 30 -4.91 -0.71 4.97
N GLY A 31 -5.16 -0.77 3.67
CA GLY A 31 -4.23 -0.33 2.65
C GLY A 31 -3.64 1.04 2.96
N SER A 32 -2.34 1.08 3.22
CA SER A 32 -1.57 2.31 3.26
C SER A 32 -1.56 2.91 1.87
N PHE A 33 -2.46 3.86 1.62
CA PHE A 33 -2.37 4.75 0.47
C PHE A 33 -1.17 5.68 0.72
N VAL A 34 0.02 5.22 0.34
CA VAL A 34 1.19 6.11 0.23
C VAL A 34 0.90 7.03 -0.95
N SER A 35 0.39 8.22 -0.64
CA SER A 35 0.35 9.33 -1.58
C SER A 35 1.79 9.76 -1.83
N ALA A 36 2.39 9.27 -2.91
CA ALA A 36 3.61 9.84 -3.44
C ALA A 36 3.27 11.25 -3.92
N GLY A 37 3.52 12.25 -3.06
CA GLY A 37 3.43 13.66 -3.46
C GLY A 37 4.28 13.90 -4.71
N PRO A 38 3.92 14.86 -5.57
CA PRO A 38 4.70 15.15 -6.77
C PRO A 38 6.13 15.45 -6.36
N VAL A 39 7.07 14.62 -6.84
CA VAL A 39 8.51 14.83 -6.66
C VAL A 39 8.85 16.09 -7.43
N TYR A 40 8.83 17.22 -6.73
CA TYR A 40 9.19 18.51 -7.31
C TYR A 40 10.69 18.47 -7.53
N HIS A 41 11.10 18.18 -8.77
CA HIS A 41 12.48 18.28 -9.17
C HIS A 41 12.92 19.74 -8.95
N GLY A 42 13.84 19.95 -8.01
CA GLY A 42 14.41 21.27 -7.75
C GLY A 42 15.05 21.83 -9.03
N GLY A 43 14.94 23.14 -9.23
CA GLY A 43 15.55 23.79 -10.40
C GLY A 43 14.99 25.17 -10.69
N GLY A 44 13.71 25.41 -10.38
CA GLY A 44 13.03 26.69 -10.61
C GLY A 44 13.08 27.16 -12.06
N LEU A 45 12.27 28.17 -12.36
CA LEU A 45 12.40 28.94 -13.59
C LEU A 45 12.95 30.33 -13.21
N ASN A 46 13.70 30.96 -14.11
CA ASN A 46 14.09 32.35 -13.96
C ASN A 46 12.87 33.28 -14.14
N ARG A 47 13.08 34.60 -14.05
CA ARG A 47 12.01 35.61 -14.23
C ARG A 47 11.30 35.53 -15.59
N GLU A 48 11.95 34.93 -16.58
CA GLU A 48 11.43 34.76 -17.94
C GLU A 48 10.70 33.43 -18.13
N GLY A 49 10.69 32.55 -17.13
CA GLY A 49 10.08 31.23 -17.22
C GLY A 49 11.00 30.15 -17.81
N CYS A 50 12.33 30.33 -17.76
CA CYS A 50 13.30 29.41 -18.35
C CYS A 50 14.26 28.77 -17.33
N HIS A 51 14.78 27.59 -17.65
CA HIS A 51 15.60 26.74 -16.79
C HIS A 51 16.90 26.31 -17.50
N ASN A 52 18.03 26.40 -16.79
CA ASN A 52 19.33 25.92 -17.25
C ASN A 52 19.57 24.49 -16.72
N ASP A 53 19.45 23.48 -17.60
CA ASP A 53 19.81 22.09 -17.27
C ASP A 53 21.34 21.94 -17.39
N ARG A 54 22.03 22.13 -16.26
CA ARG A 54 23.50 21.98 -16.20
C ARG A 54 23.97 20.54 -16.42
N LYS A 55 23.10 19.55 -16.23
CA LYS A 55 23.43 18.14 -16.43
C LYS A 55 23.51 17.80 -17.91
N ARG A 56 22.64 18.40 -18.72
CA ARG A 56 22.61 18.19 -20.18
C ARG A 56 23.22 19.34 -20.99
N GLY A 57 23.54 20.46 -20.35
CA GLY A 57 24.04 21.66 -21.03
C GLY A 57 22.97 22.33 -21.89
N THR A 58 21.68 22.17 -21.54
CA THR A 58 20.55 22.67 -22.34
C THR A 58 19.79 23.77 -21.61
N TYR A 59 19.08 24.60 -22.38
CA TYR A 59 18.25 25.71 -21.87
C TYR A 59 16.80 25.53 -22.31
N HIS A 60 15.87 25.49 -21.35
CA HIS A 60 14.46 25.17 -21.59
C HIS A 60 13.56 26.29 -21.11
N CYS A 61 12.63 26.76 -21.94
CA CYS A 61 11.64 27.76 -21.54
C CYS A 61 10.25 27.13 -21.42
N HIS A 62 9.60 27.34 -20.28
CA HIS A 62 8.26 26.83 -19.99
C HIS A 62 7.23 27.92 -20.26
N ARG A 63 6.84 28.09 -21.53
CA ARG A 63 5.77 29.00 -21.90
C ARG A 63 4.42 28.36 -21.57
N LYS A 64 3.56 29.03 -20.80
CA LYS A 64 2.16 28.61 -20.68
C LYS A 64 1.52 28.69 -22.07
N PRO A 65 0.87 27.62 -22.58
CA PRO A 65 0.09 27.73 -23.81
C PRO A 65 -1.03 28.75 -23.57
N GLY A 66 -0.99 29.90 -24.27
CA GLY A 66 -2.02 30.93 -24.15
C GLY A 66 -1.56 32.39 -24.26
N THR A 67 -0.25 32.69 -24.29
CA THR A 67 0.21 34.07 -24.55
C THR A 67 0.49 34.26 -26.05
N THR A 68 -0.55 34.65 -26.79
CA THR A 68 -0.42 35.16 -28.16
C THR A 68 0.45 36.42 -28.15
N ARG A 69 1.64 36.37 -28.77
CA ARG A 69 2.38 37.60 -29.12
C ARG A 69 1.64 38.28 -30.27
N ARG A 70 0.97 39.40 -29.99
CA ARG A 70 0.71 40.44 -30.99
C ARG A 70 1.89 41.40 -31.02
#